data_AF-A0A961A8N5-F1
#
_entry.id   AF-A0A961A8N5-F1
#
_cell.length_a   1.000
_cell.length_b   1.000
_cell.length_c   1.000
_cell.angle_alpha   90.00
_cell.angle_beta   90.00
_cell.angle_gamma   90.00
#
_symmetry.space_group_name_H-M   'P 1'
#
loop_
_entity.id
_entity.type
_entity.pdbx_description
1 polymer ?
#
loop_
_entity_poly.entity_id
_entity_poly.type
_entity_poly.pdbx_seq_one_letter_code
_entity_poly.pdbx_strand_id
1 'polypeptide(L)'
;MKGARKVTPPTGTELSCQGWVQEAAYRMIQHNLAPDVAENPNELIVYGGTGRAARNWQCFDDILRHLRDLKGDETLMVQSGKPVGIFRTHEWAPRVLISNSMLVPHWATGDKFRELEAAGLTMYGQMTAGSWIYIGTQGILQGTYETLAELARQHFAGSLAGTLTVTAGLGGMGGAQPLAVTFNGGAALCVEIDHSRIMRRIEQNYLDTWTDSLDEALSKCEEAVRARKALS
;
A
#
# COMPACT_ATOMS: atom_id res chain seq x y z
N MET A 1 -11.34 16.07 17.74
CA MET A 1 -11.47 15.07 16.67
C MET A 1 -11.93 13.77 17.31
N LYS A 2 -13.08 13.20 16.94
CA LYS A 2 -13.51 11.88 17.43
C LYS A 2 -12.42 10.88 17.07
N GLY A 3 -11.92 10.14 18.06
CA GLY A 3 -10.73 9.30 17.92
C GLY A 3 -10.82 8.33 16.74
N ALA A 4 -9.70 8.23 16.02
CA ALA A 4 -9.44 7.26 14.97
C ALA A 4 -9.95 5.86 15.36
N ARG A 5 -10.80 5.24 14.52
CA ARG A 5 -11.16 3.83 14.72
C ARG A 5 -9.91 2.98 14.45
N LYS A 6 -9.24 2.56 15.51
CA LYS A 6 -8.08 1.68 15.40
C LYS A 6 -8.53 0.29 14.95
N VAL A 7 -8.07 -0.13 13.78
CA VAL A 7 -8.27 -1.47 13.24
C VAL A 7 -6.99 -2.26 13.48
N THR A 8 -7.11 -3.44 14.07
CA THR A 8 -5.99 -4.37 14.24
C THR A 8 -6.45 -5.79 13.95
N PRO A 9 -5.76 -6.54 13.09
CA PRO A 9 -6.13 -7.92 12.81
C PRO A 9 -5.97 -8.80 14.06
N PRO A 10 -6.85 -9.79 14.28
CA PRO A 10 -6.61 -10.84 15.27
C PRO A 10 -5.28 -11.56 15.05
N THR A 11 -4.63 -11.95 16.14
CA THR A 11 -3.37 -12.72 16.15
C THR A 11 -3.55 -14.05 16.88
N GLY A 12 -2.57 -14.95 16.77
CA GLY A 12 -2.65 -16.28 17.36
C GLY A 12 -3.55 -17.25 16.59
N THR A 13 -3.92 -18.36 17.24
CA THR A 13 -4.57 -19.52 16.62
C THR A 13 -6.10 -19.57 16.79
N GLU A 14 -6.67 -18.68 17.61
CA GLU A 14 -8.12 -18.60 17.81
C GLU A 14 -8.80 -18.01 16.57
N LEU A 15 -9.89 -18.65 16.12
CA LEU A 15 -10.63 -18.26 14.93
C LEU A 15 -11.78 -17.33 15.28
N SER A 16 -11.95 -16.25 14.51
CA SER A 16 -13.15 -15.41 14.51
C SER A 16 -14.19 -15.90 13.49
N CYS A 17 -13.75 -16.62 12.45
CA CYS A 17 -14.58 -17.12 11.35
C CYS A 17 -14.75 -18.65 11.39
N GLN A 18 -15.66 -19.19 10.57
CA GLN A 18 -15.95 -20.64 10.48
C GLN A 18 -14.77 -21.51 10.04
N GLY A 19 -13.71 -20.93 9.48
CA GLY A 19 -12.53 -21.65 9.00
C GLY A 19 -11.36 -20.73 8.63
N TRP A 20 -10.19 -21.32 8.46
CA TRP A 20 -8.94 -20.58 8.21
C TRP A 20 -8.94 -19.77 6.91
N VAL A 21 -9.65 -20.22 5.87
CA VAL A 21 -9.69 -19.49 4.58
C VAL A 21 -10.48 -18.19 4.72
N GLN A 22 -11.60 -18.21 5.46
CA GLN A 22 -12.38 -17.02 5.80
C GLN A 22 -11.62 -16.12 6.76
N GLU A 23 -10.99 -16.72 7.79
CA GLU A 23 -10.18 -16.02 8.78
C GLU A 23 -9.01 -15.27 8.12
N ALA A 24 -8.37 -15.87 7.11
CA ALA A 24 -7.31 -15.22 6.35
C ALA A 24 -7.82 -13.93 5.70
N ALA A 25 -8.93 -13.98 4.96
CA ALA A 25 -9.53 -12.77 4.37
C ALA A 25 -9.95 -11.74 5.44
N TYR A 26 -10.51 -12.22 6.55
CA TYR A 26 -10.93 -11.39 7.69
C TYR A 26 -9.76 -10.65 8.34
N ARG A 27 -8.64 -11.33 8.58
CA ARG A 27 -7.41 -10.73 9.12
C ARG A 27 -6.79 -9.79 8.10
N MET A 28 -6.75 -10.16 6.82
CA MET A 28 -6.05 -9.39 5.82
C MET A 28 -6.72 -8.05 5.48
N ILE A 29 -8.05 -7.97 5.43
CA ILE A 29 -8.73 -6.66 5.26
C ILE A 29 -8.45 -5.73 6.44
N GLN A 30 -8.33 -6.28 7.65
CA GLN A 30 -7.96 -5.51 8.84
C GLN A 30 -6.48 -5.12 8.85
N HIS A 31 -5.59 -6.00 8.39
CA HIS A 31 -4.16 -5.73 8.22
C HIS A 31 -3.94 -4.54 7.27
N ASN A 32 -4.67 -4.50 6.15
CA ASN A 32 -4.64 -3.36 5.22
C ASN A 32 -5.01 -2.02 5.87
N LEU A 33 -5.65 -2.00 7.04
CA LEU A 33 -6.04 -0.80 7.79
C LEU A 33 -5.32 -0.66 9.13
N ALA A 34 -4.33 -1.52 9.40
CA ALA A 34 -3.52 -1.39 10.61
C ALA A 34 -2.73 -0.06 10.55
N PRO A 35 -2.64 0.71 11.65
CA PRO A 35 -2.01 2.03 11.65
C PRO A 35 -0.55 2.07 11.17
N ASP A 36 0.20 1.02 11.46
CA ASP A 36 1.58 0.79 11.04
C ASP A 36 1.71 0.45 9.55
N VAL A 37 0.64 -0.05 8.93
CA VAL A 37 0.59 -0.47 7.52
C VAL A 37 0.03 0.63 6.62
N ALA A 38 -1.17 1.12 6.90
CA ALA A 38 -1.92 2.04 6.04
C ALA A 38 -1.43 3.49 6.14
N GLU A 39 -1.52 4.22 5.03
CA GLU A 39 -1.18 5.64 4.96
C GLU A 39 -2.21 6.52 5.68
N ASN A 40 -3.52 6.26 5.52
CA ASN A 40 -4.59 6.95 6.25
C ASN A 40 -5.77 6.02 6.55
N PRO A 41 -5.65 5.14 7.56
CA PRO A 41 -6.65 4.11 7.86
C PRO A 41 -8.01 4.67 8.30
N ASN A 42 -8.07 5.89 8.83
CA ASN A 42 -9.32 6.52 9.28
C ASN A 42 -10.32 6.76 8.14
N GLU A 43 -9.78 6.96 6.94
CA GLU A 43 -10.55 7.12 5.70
C GLU A 43 -10.57 5.84 4.87
N LEU A 44 -10.19 4.70 5.48
CA LEU A 44 -10.02 3.40 4.85
C LEU A 44 -8.92 3.37 3.76
N ILE A 45 -8.10 4.42 3.67
CA ILE A 45 -7.08 4.59 2.64
C ILE A 45 -5.83 3.81 3.06
N VAL A 46 -5.45 2.88 2.19
CA VAL A 46 -4.27 2.03 2.36
C VAL A 46 -3.04 2.71 1.77
N TYR A 47 -3.06 3.02 0.46
CA TYR A 47 -1.97 3.72 -0.24
C TYR A 47 -2.43 4.28 -1.60
N GLY A 48 -1.54 4.99 -2.29
CA GLY A 48 -1.71 5.36 -3.72
C GLY A 48 -2.81 6.40 -3.96
N GLY A 49 -2.85 7.46 -3.15
CA GLY A 49 -3.93 8.45 -3.21
C GLY A 49 -5.14 7.97 -2.42
N THR A 50 -6.26 7.69 -3.10
CA THR A 50 -7.53 7.25 -2.49
C THR A 50 -7.74 5.73 -2.53
N GLY A 51 -6.67 4.94 -2.67
CA GLY A 51 -6.77 3.48 -2.69
C GLY A 51 -7.27 2.93 -1.36
N ARG A 52 -8.50 2.39 -1.33
CA ARG A 52 -9.20 1.98 -0.09
C ARG A 52 -9.39 0.48 0.04
N ALA A 53 -9.49 0.00 1.28
CA ALA A 53 -9.79 -1.40 1.60
C ALA A 53 -11.28 -1.77 1.49
N ALA A 54 -12.17 -0.81 1.78
CA ALA A 54 -13.61 -0.93 1.67
C ALA A 54 -14.23 0.43 1.30
N ARG A 55 -15.43 0.43 0.74
CA ARG A 55 -16.04 1.64 0.15
C ARG A 55 -16.30 2.73 1.19
N ASN A 56 -16.80 2.32 2.35
CA ASN A 56 -17.08 3.12 3.52
C ASN A 56 -17.13 2.21 4.75
N TRP A 57 -17.23 2.81 5.95
CA TRP A 57 -17.18 2.05 7.20
C TRP A 57 -18.32 1.04 7.34
N GLN A 58 -19.52 1.37 6.86
CA GLN A 58 -20.63 0.41 6.84
C GLN A 58 -20.29 -0.82 6.00
N CYS A 59 -19.74 -0.63 4.80
CA CYS A 59 -19.32 -1.74 3.95
C CYS A 59 -18.20 -2.57 4.60
N PHE A 60 -17.26 -1.92 5.29
CA PHE A 60 -16.20 -2.61 6.04
C PHE A 60 -16.80 -3.51 7.14
N ASP A 61 -17.72 -2.97 7.94
CA ASP A 61 -18.39 -3.72 9.01
C ASP A 61 -19.22 -4.88 8.49
N ASP A 62 -19.92 -4.67 7.37
CA ASP A 62 -20.67 -5.73 6.71
C ASP A 62 -19.76 -6.81 6.14
N ILE A 63 -18.61 -6.45 5.54
CA ILE A 63 -17.62 -7.44 5.07
C ILE A 63 -17.13 -8.30 6.24
N LEU A 64 -16.75 -7.68 7.36
CA LEU A 64 -16.28 -8.41 8.54
C LEU A 64 -17.37 -9.35 9.09
N ARG A 65 -18.62 -8.88 9.16
CA ARG A 65 -19.76 -9.71 9.59
C ARG A 65 -19.98 -10.88 8.64
N HIS A 66 -20.01 -10.63 7.34
CA HIS A 66 -20.21 -11.68 6.34
C HIS A 66 -19.08 -12.71 6.35
N LEU A 67 -17.82 -12.31 6.50
CA LEU A 67 -16.69 -13.25 6.56
C LEU A 67 -16.74 -14.17 7.79
N ARG A 68 -17.23 -13.67 8.94
CA ARG A 68 -17.40 -14.50 10.15
C ARG A 68 -18.42 -15.62 9.96
N ASP A 69 -19.50 -15.32 9.23
CA ASP A 69 -20.63 -16.25 9.03
C ASP A 69 -20.48 -17.11 7.76
N LEU A 70 -19.53 -16.79 6.87
CA LEU A 70 -19.37 -17.42 5.55
C LEU A 70 -18.98 -18.90 5.65
N LYS A 71 -19.78 -19.79 5.05
CA LYS A 71 -19.52 -21.23 5.08
C LYS A 71 -18.39 -21.64 4.13
N GLY A 72 -17.91 -22.87 4.30
CA GLY A 72 -16.85 -23.46 3.49
C GLY A 72 -17.22 -23.62 2.00
N ASP A 73 -18.50 -23.71 1.66
CA ASP A 73 -19.01 -23.85 0.28
C ASP A 73 -19.73 -22.59 -0.22
N GLU A 74 -19.47 -21.44 0.39
CA GLU A 74 -20.04 -20.14 -0.01
C GLU A 74 -18.95 -19.19 -0.51
N THR A 75 -19.36 -18.23 -1.35
CA THR A 75 -18.49 -17.19 -1.90
C THR A 75 -19.13 -15.82 -1.71
N LEU A 76 -18.41 -14.91 -1.05
CA LEU A 76 -18.76 -13.50 -0.89
C LEU A 76 -18.38 -12.70 -2.15
N MET A 77 -19.33 -11.94 -2.68
CA MET A 77 -19.11 -11.01 -3.80
C MET A 77 -18.88 -9.60 -3.28
N VAL A 78 -17.73 -9.02 -3.60
CA VAL A 78 -17.38 -7.62 -3.27
C VAL A 78 -17.30 -6.81 -4.55
N GLN A 79 -18.20 -5.84 -4.70
CA GLN A 79 -18.21 -4.91 -5.82
C GLN A 79 -17.72 -3.55 -5.33
N SER A 80 -16.59 -3.07 -5.84
CA SER A 80 -15.97 -1.79 -5.46
C SER A 80 -16.02 -1.53 -3.96
N GLY A 81 -15.45 -2.45 -3.19
CA GLY A 81 -15.38 -2.39 -1.72
C GLY A 81 -16.70 -2.52 -0.96
N LYS A 82 -17.80 -2.93 -1.61
CA LYS A 82 -19.11 -3.20 -0.98
C LYS A 82 -19.45 -4.69 -1.08
N PRO A 83 -19.87 -5.34 0.02
CA PRO A 83 -20.40 -6.71 -0.05
C PRO A 83 -21.79 -6.67 -0.68
N VAL A 84 -21.99 -7.37 -1.80
CA VAL A 84 -23.25 -7.29 -2.58
C VAL A 84 -24.05 -8.59 -2.61
N GLY A 85 -23.46 -9.71 -2.21
CA GLY A 85 -24.16 -10.98 -2.14
C GLY A 85 -23.26 -12.13 -1.72
N ILE A 86 -23.88 -13.21 -1.27
CA ILE A 86 -23.23 -14.49 -0.97
C ILE A 86 -23.94 -15.55 -1.80
N PHE A 87 -23.16 -16.37 -2.50
CA PHE A 87 -23.69 -17.47 -3.30
C PHE A 87 -23.06 -18.78 -2.87
N ARG A 88 -23.85 -19.85 -2.88
CA ARG A 88 -23.33 -21.20 -2.71
C ARG A 88 -22.53 -21.59 -3.94
N THR A 89 -21.32 -22.06 -3.72
CA THR A 89 -20.38 -22.56 -4.73
C THR A 89 -19.94 -23.97 -4.33
N HIS A 90 -18.67 -24.17 -3.97
CA HIS A 90 -18.11 -25.43 -3.48
C HIS A 90 -16.82 -25.16 -2.70
N GLU A 91 -16.34 -26.13 -1.91
CA GLU A 91 -15.20 -25.95 -1.00
C GLU A 91 -13.90 -25.50 -1.70
N TRP A 92 -13.68 -25.93 -2.95
CA TRP A 92 -12.51 -25.56 -3.75
C TRP A 92 -12.60 -24.20 -4.46
N ALA A 93 -13.75 -23.52 -4.39
CA ALA A 93 -13.92 -22.19 -4.98
C ALA A 93 -13.27 -21.11 -4.11
N PRO A 94 -12.97 -19.92 -4.65
CA PRO A 94 -12.60 -18.77 -3.83
C PRO A 94 -13.70 -18.41 -2.82
N ARG A 95 -13.32 -18.11 -1.57
CA ARG A 95 -14.26 -17.60 -0.55
C ARG A 95 -14.72 -16.17 -0.82
N VAL A 96 -13.91 -15.39 -1.53
CA VAL A 96 -14.22 -14.00 -1.86
C VAL A 96 -13.86 -13.75 -3.32
N LEU A 97 -14.79 -13.14 -4.06
CA LEU A 97 -14.53 -12.61 -5.40
C LEU A 97 -14.70 -11.09 -5.37
N ILE A 98 -13.68 -10.39 -5.84
CA ILE A 98 -13.58 -8.93 -5.74
C ILE A 98 -13.48 -8.33 -7.14
N SER A 99 -14.31 -7.33 -7.42
CA SER A 99 -14.23 -6.51 -8.64
C SER A 99 -14.34 -5.04 -8.25
N ASN A 100 -13.22 -4.32 -8.30
CA ASN A 100 -13.14 -2.92 -7.89
C ASN A 100 -12.90 -2.00 -9.08
N SER A 101 -13.50 -0.81 -9.03
CA SER A 101 -13.18 0.31 -9.94
C SER A 101 -13.46 0.04 -11.43
N MET A 102 -14.19 -1.03 -11.75
CA MET A 102 -14.52 -1.38 -13.13
C MET A 102 -15.52 -0.39 -13.73
N LEU A 103 -15.15 0.19 -14.86
CA LEU A 103 -15.99 1.07 -15.68
C LEU A 103 -15.94 0.58 -17.13
N VAL A 104 -17.04 0.72 -17.85
CA VAL A 104 -17.05 0.45 -19.30
C VAL A 104 -16.07 1.43 -19.99
N PRO A 105 -15.24 0.99 -20.97
CA PRO A 105 -14.09 1.76 -21.43
C PRO A 105 -14.37 3.21 -21.84
N HIS A 106 -15.51 3.48 -22.48
CA HIS A 106 -15.91 4.85 -22.86
C HIS A 106 -16.01 5.81 -21.66
N TRP A 107 -16.32 5.28 -20.48
CA TRP A 107 -16.51 6.03 -19.23
C TRP A 107 -15.36 5.86 -18.23
N ALA A 108 -14.27 5.17 -18.60
CA ALA A 108 -13.12 4.96 -17.74
C ALA A 108 -12.24 6.22 -17.64
N THR A 109 -12.83 7.33 -17.16
CA THR A 109 -12.18 8.63 -17.00
C THR A 109 -12.16 9.03 -15.52
N GLY A 110 -11.18 9.86 -15.14
CA GLY A 110 -11.06 10.36 -13.76
C GLY A 110 -12.29 11.14 -13.30
N ASP A 111 -12.93 11.91 -14.19
CA ASP A 111 -14.12 12.71 -13.84
C ASP A 111 -15.33 11.84 -13.59
N LYS A 112 -15.59 10.85 -14.45
CA LYS A 112 -16.70 9.92 -14.22
C LYS A 112 -16.46 9.07 -12.98
N PHE A 113 -15.21 8.64 -12.75
CA PHE A 113 -14.86 7.94 -11.53
C PHE A 113 -15.17 8.78 -10.29
N ARG A 114 -14.75 10.05 -10.26
CA ARG A 114 -14.99 10.98 -9.13
C ARG A 114 -16.47 11.25 -8.91
N GLU A 115 -17.25 11.41 -9.98
CA GLU A 115 -18.72 11.54 -9.90
C GLU A 115 -19.35 10.32 -9.21
N LEU A 116 -18.97 9.10 -9.62
CA LEU A 116 -19.49 7.86 -9.04
C LEU A 116 -18.99 7.64 -7.60
N GLU A 117 -17.76 8.05 -7.30
CA GLU A 117 -17.19 7.96 -5.95
C GLU A 117 -17.91 8.90 -4.99
N ALA A 118 -18.16 10.15 -5.42
CA ALA A 118 -18.94 11.13 -4.66
C ALA A 118 -20.39 10.66 -4.42
N ALA A 119 -20.97 9.94 -5.38
CA ALA A 119 -22.28 9.30 -5.24
C ALA A 119 -22.26 8.00 -4.39
N GLY A 120 -21.10 7.54 -3.92
CA GLY A 120 -20.95 6.30 -3.14
C GLY A 120 -21.16 5.01 -3.96
N LEU A 121 -20.98 5.07 -5.27
CA LEU A 121 -21.26 3.97 -6.20
C LEU A 121 -20.01 3.17 -6.60
N THR A 122 -18.81 3.75 -6.43
CA THR A 122 -17.54 3.08 -6.68
C THR A 122 -16.52 3.35 -5.56
N MET A 123 -15.37 2.71 -5.67
CA MET A 123 -14.21 2.83 -4.77
C MET A 123 -12.96 2.61 -5.60
N TYR A 124 -11.89 3.36 -5.32
CA TYR A 124 -10.59 3.11 -5.95
C TYR A 124 -9.90 1.97 -5.20
N GLY A 125 -9.75 0.82 -5.86
CA GLY A 125 -9.17 -0.38 -5.25
C GLY A 125 -7.64 -0.42 -5.28
N GLN A 126 -6.98 0.47 -6.05
CA GLN A 126 -5.57 0.31 -6.41
C GLN A 126 -5.34 -1.16 -6.88
N MET A 127 -4.20 -1.76 -6.54
CA MET A 127 -3.90 -3.17 -6.75
C MET A 127 -4.18 -3.98 -5.48
N THR A 128 -3.41 -3.73 -4.40
CA THR A 128 -3.46 -4.53 -3.16
C THR A 128 -4.27 -3.89 -2.03
N ALA A 129 -4.73 -2.64 -2.22
CA ALA A 129 -5.57 -1.94 -1.24
C ALA A 129 -6.96 -2.58 -1.14
N GLY A 130 -7.68 -2.65 -2.25
CA GLY A 130 -9.03 -3.21 -2.32
C GLY A 130 -9.09 -4.74 -2.45
N SER A 131 -7.94 -5.41 -2.55
CA SER A 131 -7.82 -6.87 -2.61
C SER A 131 -7.17 -7.49 -1.37
N TRP A 132 -6.88 -6.67 -0.35
CA TRP A 132 -6.51 -7.11 0.99
C TRP A 132 -5.22 -7.92 1.04
N ILE A 133 -4.15 -7.40 0.44
CA ILE A 133 -2.84 -8.07 0.45
C ILE A 133 -1.68 -7.06 0.47
N TYR A 134 -1.94 -5.85 0.97
CA TYR A 134 -0.92 -4.83 1.11
C TYR A 134 -0.13 -5.07 2.40
N ILE A 135 1.20 -5.08 2.28
CA ILE A 135 2.13 -5.42 3.38
C ILE A 135 3.03 -4.24 3.72
N GLY A 136 2.53 -3.02 3.52
CA GLY A 136 3.33 -1.80 3.66
C GLY A 136 4.33 -1.62 2.52
N THR A 137 5.28 -0.73 2.76
CA THR A 137 6.35 -0.34 1.83
C THR A 137 7.17 -1.52 1.31
N GLN A 138 7.29 -2.60 2.10
CA GLN A 138 8.02 -3.80 1.73
C GLN A 138 7.49 -4.43 0.43
N GLY A 139 6.19 -4.33 0.15
CA GLY A 139 5.57 -4.95 -1.02
C GLY A 139 6.16 -4.50 -2.35
N ILE A 140 6.71 -3.28 -2.44
CA ILE A 140 7.33 -2.74 -3.65
C ILE A 140 8.85 -2.61 -3.55
N LEU A 141 9.42 -2.85 -2.37
CA LEU A 141 10.85 -2.68 -2.12
C LEU A 141 11.69 -3.52 -3.08
N GLN A 142 11.37 -4.82 -3.21
CA GLN A 142 12.13 -5.70 -4.10
C GLN A 142 12.01 -5.26 -5.57
N GLY A 143 10.81 -4.88 -6.03
CA GLY A 143 10.63 -4.43 -7.42
C GLY A 143 11.40 -3.14 -7.72
N THR A 144 11.44 -2.21 -6.78
CA THR A 144 12.20 -0.97 -6.90
C THR A 144 13.70 -1.25 -6.87
N TYR A 145 14.15 -2.14 -5.96
CA TYR A 145 15.54 -2.61 -5.90
C TYR A 145 15.97 -3.24 -7.21
N GLU A 146 15.20 -4.17 -7.78
CA GLU A 146 15.55 -4.87 -9.01
C GLU A 146 15.57 -3.93 -10.22
N THR A 147 14.67 -2.95 -10.26
CA THR A 147 14.68 -1.90 -11.30
C THR A 147 16.01 -1.14 -11.28
N LEU A 148 16.44 -0.72 -10.10
CA LEU A 148 17.69 0.01 -9.91
C LEU A 148 18.94 -0.88 -10.09
N ALA A 149 18.86 -2.15 -9.68
CA ALA A 149 19.93 -3.13 -9.87
C ALA A 149 20.15 -3.43 -11.35
N GLU A 150 19.07 -3.56 -12.12
CA GLU A 150 19.16 -3.74 -13.57
C GLU A 150 19.70 -2.50 -14.28
N LEU A 151 19.21 -1.31 -13.89
CA LEU A 151 19.77 -0.04 -14.36
C LEU A 151 21.28 0.05 -14.07
N ALA A 152 21.70 -0.35 -12.86
CA ALA A 152 23.11 -0.40 -12.49
C ALA A 152 23.91 -1.37 -13.35
N ARG A 153 23.37 -2.56 -13.67
CA ARG A 153 24.02 -3.53 -14.58
C ARG A 153 24.19 -2.96 -15.99
N GLN A 154 23.18 -2.28 -16.52
CA GLN A 154 23.21 -1.73 -17.88
C GLN A 154 24.14 -0.52 -18.01
N HIS A 155 24.21 0.33 -16.99
CA HIS A 155 24.83 1.66 -17.12
C HIS A 155 26.00 1.95 -16.18
N PHE A 156 26.14 1.20 -15.08
CA PHE A 156 27.08 1.51 -13.98
C PHE A 156 27.86 0.28 -13.50
N ALA A 157 28.13 -0.68 -14.39
CA ALA A 157 28.92 -1.89 -14.08
C ALA A 157 28.39 -2.71 -12.89
N GLY A 158 27.08 -2.71 -12.68
CA GLY A 158 26.40 -3.55 -11.68
C GLY A 158 26.29 -2.95 -10.28
N SER A 159 26.63 -1.67 -10.07
CA SER A 159 26.41 -0.98 -8.78
C SER A 159 26.10 0.50 -8.95
N LEU A 160 25.30 1.07 -8.04
CA LEU A 160 25.06 2.52 -7.95
C LEU A 160 26.09 3.25 -7.07
N ALA A 161 27.11 2.57 -6.56
CA ALA A 161 28.13 3.18 -5.72
C ALA A 161 28.90 4.30 -6.43
N GLY A 162 28.79 5.52 -5.90
CA GLY A 162 29.34 6.73 -6.52
C GLY A 162 28.39 7.41 -7.52
N THR A 163 27.09 7.10 -7.46
CA THR A 163 26.04 7.76 -8.24
C THR A 163 25.02 8.43 -7.32
N LEU A 164 24.34 9.46 -7.83
CA LEU A 164 23.21 10.11 -7.18
C LEU A 164 21.93 9.78 -7.95
N THR A 165 20.94 9.21 -7.27
CA THR A 165 19.59 9.05 -7.78
C THR A 165 18.70 10.16 -7.23
N VAL A 166 18.03 10.91 -8.12
CA VAL A 166 17.11 11.98 -7.74
C VAL A 166 15.69 11.53 -8.06
N THR A 167 14.79 11.59 -7.08
CA THR A 167 13.37 11.21 -7.23
C THR A 167 12.48 12.01 -6.28
N ALA A 168 11.17 11.76 -6.29
CA ALA A 168 10.19 12.41 -5.42
C ALA A 168 9.09 11.44 -4.93
N GLY A 169 8.45 11.82 -3.83
CA GLY A 169 7.31 11.13 -3.22
C GLY A 169 7.72 10.00 -2.27
N LEU A 170 7.42 10.17 -0.98
CA LEU A 170 7.70 9.22 0.10
C LEU A 170 6.42 8.60 0.69
N GLY A 171 5.36 8.50 -0.10
CA GLY A 171 4.13 7.78 0.25
C GLY A 171 4.31 6.27 0.35
N GLY A 172 3.23 5.52 0.59
CA GLY A 172 3.28 4.09 0.94
C GLY A 172 4.16 3.22 0.02
N MET A 173 4.16 3.51 -1.27
CA MET A 173 5.01 2.80 -2.25
C MET A 173 6.30 3.57 -2.54
N GLY A 174 6.23 4.89 -2.73
CA GLY A 174 7.39 5.74 -3.04
C GLY A 174 8.43 5.79 -1.92
N GLY A 175 8.03 5.51 -0.68
CA GLY A 175 8.92 5.37 0.46
C GLY A 175 9.89 4.19 0.37
N ALA A 176 9.73 3.29 -0.60
CA ALA A 176 10.69 2.21 -0.84
C ALA A 176 11.92 2.66 -1.63
N GLN A 177 11.81 3.78 -2.35
CA GLN A 177 12.86 4.29 -3.23
C GLN A 177 14.19 4.54 -2.54
N PRO A 178 14.27 5.21 -1.37
CA PRO A 178 15.55 5.53 -0.77
C PRO A 178 16.30 4.27 -0.35
N LEU A 179 15.62 3.34 0.34
CA LEU A 179 16.19 2.05 0.72
C LEU A 179 16.61 1.18 -0.49
N ALA A 180 15.84 1.23 -1.59
CA ALA A 180 16.19 0.51 -2.81
C ALA A 180 17.47 1.06 -3.48
N VAL A 181 17.68 2.38 -3.45
CA VAL A 181 18.92 3.01 -3.93
C VAL A 181 20.10 2.64 -3.03
N THR A 182 19.94 2.72 -1.70
CA THR A 182 21.02 2.41 -0.76
C THR A 182 21.41 0.93 -0.76
N PHE A 183 20.46 0.01 -0.96
CA PHE A 183 20.75 -1.42 -1.20
C PHE A 183 21.55 -1.68 -2.47
N ASN A 184 21.44 -0.80 -3.48
CA ASN A 184 22.28 -0.83 -4.68
C ASN A 184 23.60 -0.05 -4.51
N GLY A 185 23.86 0.48 -3.32
CA GLY A 185 25.08 1.20 -2.95
C GLY A 185 25.10 2.69 -3.30
N GLY A 186 24.00 3.24 -3.84
CA GLY A 186 23.93 4.63 -4.29
C GLY A 186 23.53 5.64 -3.21
N ALA A 187 23.67 6.93 -3.53
CA ALA A 187 23.07 8.02 -2.77
C ALA A 187 21.71 8.40 -3.37
N ALA A 188 20.72 8.70 -2.53
CA ALA A 188 19.38 9.11 -2.94
C ALA A 188 19.05 10.52 -2.47
N LEU A 189 18.48 11.34 -3.35
CA LEU A 189 17.81 12.58 -3.01
C LEU A 189 16.32 12.43 -3.32
N CYS A 190 15.49 12.33 -2.28
CA CYS A 190 14.06 12.10 -2.40
C CYS A 190 13.27 13.34 -1.94
N VAL A 191 12.64 14.05 -2.88
CA VAL A 191 11.84 15.24 -2.57
C VAL A 191 10.44 14.84 -2.09
N GLU A 192 10.03 15.32 -0.92
CA GLU A 192 8.68 15.13 -0.37
C GLU A 192 8.19 16.45 0.24
N ILE A 193 6.92 16.78 -0.01
CA ILE A 193 6.31 18.02 0.46
C ILE A 193 5.63 17.86 1.83
N ASP A 194 5.21 16.64 2.16
CA ASP A 194 4.54 16.32 3.41
C ASP A 194 5.55 15.77 4.43
N HIS A 195 5.92 16.62 5.40
CA HIS A 195 6.84 16.29 6.48
C HIS A 195 6.43 15.04 7.27
N SER A 196 5.13 14.76 7.42
CA SER A 196 4.67 13.56 8.13
C SER A 196 5.05 12.26 7.42
N ARG A 197 5.11 12.27 6.07
CA ARG A 197 5.56 11.13 5.27
C ARG A 197 7.06 10.90 5.40
N ILE A 198 7.86 11.98 5.45
CA ILE A 198 9.30 11.93 5.69
C ILE A 198 9.58 11.23 7.03
N MET A 199 8.99 11.75 8.10
CA MET A 199 9.20 11.21 9.45
C MET A 199 8.78 9.75 9.56
N ARG A 200 7.66 9.36 8.93
CA ARG A 200 7.24 7.96 8.88
C ARG A 200 8.28 7.05 8.23
N ARG A 201 9.00 7.48 7.20
CA ARG A 201 10.07 6.65 6.58
C ARG A 201 11.31 6.56 7.44
N ILE A 202 11.64 7.61 8.19
CA ILE A 202 12.71 7.56 9.19
C ILE A 202 12.35 6.57 10.30
N GLU A 203 11.15 6.66 10.86
CA GLU A 203 10.67 5.74 11.91
C GLU A 203 10.66 4.28 11.45
N GLN A 204 10.38 4.03 10.16
CA GLN A 204 10.38 2.71 9.55
C GLN A 204 11.76 2.26 9.04
N ASN A 205 12.80 3.08 9.15
CA ASN A 205 14.16 2.84 8.62
C ASN A 205 14.20 2.63 7.09
N TYR A 206 13.35 3.35 6.35
CA TYR A 206 13.35 3.41 4.88
C TYR A 206 14.05 4.68 4.33
N LEU A 207 14.42 5.61 5.21
CA LEU A 207 15.12 6.87 4.92
C LEU A 207 16.13 7.13 6.05
N ASP A 208 17.38 7.52 5.73
CA ASP A 208 18.42 7.71 6.75
C ASP A 208 18.34 9.10 7.41
N THR A 209 18.13 10.15 6.61
CA THR A 209 18.10 11.53 7.10
C THR A 209 17.15 12.42 6.30
N TRP A 210 16.96 13.66 6.75
CA TRP A 210 16.19 14.68 6.04
C TRP A 210 16.71 16.09 6.35
N THR A 211 16.34 17.06 5.52
CA THR A 211 16.54 18.49 5.72
C THR A 211 15.52 19.26 4.89
N ASP A 212 15.18 20.48 5.30
CA ASP A 212 14.37 21.44 4.54
C ASP A 212 15.22 22.39 3.67
N SER A 213 16.55 22.25 3.71
CA SER A 213 17.51 23.02 2.91
C SER A 213 18.03 22.20 1.74
N LEU A 214 17.79 22.68 0.51
CA LEU A 214 18.34 22.06 -0.69
C LEU A 214 19.88 22.06 -0.67
N ASP A 215 20.51 23.15 -0.21
CA ASP A 215 21.96 23.28 -0.17
C ASP A 215 22.59 22.24 0.79
N GLU A 216 21.96 22.02 1.95
CA GLU A 216 22.41 20.99 2.90
C GLU A 216 22.24 19.58 2.30
N ALA A 217 21.10 19.32 1.65
CA ALA A 217 20.83 18.03 1.01
C ALA A 217 21.86 17.73 -0.09
N LEU A 218 22.17 18.72 -0.94
CA LEU A 218 23.17 18.59 -1.99
C LEU A 218 24.57 18.35 -1.41
N SER A 219 24.96 19.08 -0.36
CA SER A 219 26.25 18.87 0.31
C SER A 219 26.41 17.44 0.84
N LYS A 220 25.37 16.89 1.49
CA LYS A 220 25.37 15.50 1.99
C LYS A 220 25.45 14.49 0.84
N CYS A 221 24.67 14.69 -0.22
CA CYS A 221 24.67 13.82 -1.39
C CYS A 221 26.04 13.80 -2.09
N GLU A 222 26.66 14.97 -2.31
CA GLU A 222 27.98 15.07 -2.91
C GLU A 222 29.06 14.36 -2.08
N GLU A 223 29.03 14.50 -0.76
CA GLU A 223 29.93 13.79 0.14
C GLU A 223 29.75 12.26 0.02
N ALA A 224 28.51 11.78 0.08
CA ALA A 224 28.19 10.36 -0.04
C ALA A 224 28.65 9.79 -1.39
N VAL A 225 28.40 10.50 -2.49
CA VAL A 225 28.84 10.14 -3.84
C VAL A 225 30.37 10.07 -3.92
N ARG A 226 31.09 11.10 -3.45
CA ARG A 226 32.57 11.11 -3.44
C ARG A 226 33.14 9.96 -2.61
N ALA A 227 32.53 9.68 -1.46
CA ALA A 227 32.94 8.60 -0.57
C ALA A 227 32.47 7.21 -1.03
N ARG A 228 31.66 7.12 -2.09
CA ARG A 228 30.99 5.89 -2.56
C ARG A 228 30.23 5.18 -1.44
N LYS A 229 29.57 5.95 -0.58
CA LYS A 229 28.74 5.47 0.53
C LYS A 229 27.27 5.58 0.17
N ALA A 230 26.50 4.55 0.54
CA ALA A 230 25.06 4.61 0.46
C ALA A 230 24.52 5.61 1.49
N LEU A 231 23.60 6.47 1.07
CA LEU A 231 22.91 7.45 1.91
C LEU A 231 21.56 7.79 1.30
N SER A 232 20.54 7.97 2.13
CA SER A 232 19.22 8.44 1.72
C SER A 232 18.65 9.57 2.57
#